data_AF-A0AB37R2X0-F1
#
_entry.id   AF-A0AB37R2X0-F1
#
_cell.length_a   1.000
_cell.length_b   1.000
_cell.length_c   1.000
_cell.angle_alpha   90.00
_cell.angle_beta   90.00
_cell.angle_gamma   90.00
#
_symmetry.space_group_name_H-M   'P 1'
#
loop_
_entity.id
_entity.type
_entity.pdbx_description
1 polymer ?
#
loop_
_entity_poly.entity_id
_entity_poly.type
_entity_poly.pdbx_seq_one_letter_code
_entity_poly.pdbx_strand_id
1 'polypeptide(L)'
;MIAKTARPRTKRVSWTSAEDAILRERYPESCHDELSPHLPGRSYASITHRAYLLGVKKSSEYMRDLGAANMQAGAERLGREFWEKPLGSLRHEQTRVLIKLGHPDVWKGLHIHAWELVNGPVPDGHIVAAKDGNRKNVCLDNLCLRTVSEHVVKTCPNYQHLPEELVDVLHLQNEIRKTIKRKRGNEK
;
A
#
# COMPACT_ATOMS: atom_id res chain seq x y z
N MET A 1 -20.28 37.91 10.96
CA MET A 1 -19.18 37.68 10.00
C MET A 1 -17.87 38.09 10.68
N ILE A 2 -16.96 37.16 10.97
CA ILE A 2 -15.66 37.50 11.57
C ILE A 2 -14.71 37.86 10.44
N ALA A 3 -14.31 39.13 10.35
CA ALA A 3 -13.34 39.60 9.37
C ALA A 3 -12.01 38.87 9.58
N LYS A 4 -11.55 38.15 8.55
CA LYS A 4 -10.21 37.56 8.51
C LYS A 4 -9.19 38.70 8.36
N THR A 5 -8.63 39.18 9.45
CA THR A 5 -7.47 40.08 9.42
C THR A 5 -6.30 39.39 8.73
N ALA A 6 -5.83 39.95 7.62
CA ALA A 6 -4.66 39.44 6.91
C ALA A 6 -3.42 39.46 7.83
N ARG A 7 -2.73 38.32 7.98
CA ARG A 7 -1.47 38.28 8.73
C ARG A 7 -0.43 39.18 8.01
N PRO A 8 0.32 40.02 8.75
CA PRO A 8 1.35 40.86 8.15
C PRO A 8 2.40 39.98 7.46
N ARG A 9 2.87 40.42 6.27
CA ARG A 9 3.97 39.74 5.56
C ARG A 9 5.25 39.92 6.37
N THR A 10 5.72 38.84 7.00
CA THR A 10 7.01 38.81 7.68
C THR A 10 8.14 39.00 6.65
N LYS A 11 9.11 39.88 6.94
CA LYS A 11 10.29 40.08 6.09
C LYS A 11 11.03 38.73 5.93
N ARG A 12 11.42 38.39 4.71
CA ARG A 12 12.25 37.20 4.45
C ARG A 12 13.64 37.45 5.02
N VAL A 13 14.00 36.76 6.08
CA VAL A 13 15.35 36.81 6.66
C VAL A 13 16.24 35.89 5.84
N SER A 14 17.28 36.43 5.20
CA SER A 14 18.27 35.63 4.46
C SER A 14 19.11 34.77 5.40
N TRP A 15 19.57 33.62 4.91
CA TRP A 15 20.52 32.77 5.63
C TRP A 15 21.91 33.37 5.60
N THR A 16 22.62 33.29 6.71
CA THR A 16 24.01 33.75 6.85
C THR A 16 24.99 32.57 6.70
N SER A 17 26.23 32.86 6.33
CA SER A 17 27.28 31.84 6.24
C SER A 17 27.56 31.15 7.59
N ALA A 18 27.36 31.86 8.71
CA ALA A 18 27.49 31.30 10.05
C ALA A 18 26.38 30.28 10.34
N GLU A 19 25.13 30.59 10.00
CA GLU A 19 24.02 29.64 10.12
C GLU A 19 24.22 28.42 9.20
N ASP A 20 24.76 28.61 8.00
CA ASP A 20 25.08 27.50 7.10
C ASP A 20 26.21 26.61 7.65
N ALA A 21 27.20 27.19 8.35
CA ALA A 21 28.26 26.43 9.02
C ALA A 21 27.68 25.58 10.16
N ILE A 22 26.79 26.16 10.97
CA ILE A 22 26.06 25.44 12.03
C ILE A 22 25.27 24.27 11.43
N LEU A 23 24.60 24.47 10.30
CA LEU A 23 23.87 23.38 9.63
C LEU A 23 24.81 22.28 9.14
N ARG A 24 25.95 22.59 8.53
CA ARG A 24 26.89 21.57 8.07
C ARG A 24 27.45 20.73 9.21
N GLU A 25 27.73 21.35 10.35
CA GLU A 25 28.34 20.69 11.51
C GLU A 25 27.31 19.89 12.32
N ARG A 26 26.17 20.49 12.66
CA ARG A 26 25.25 19.94 13.67
C ARG A 26 24.04 19.26 13.09
N TYR A 27 23.60 19.63 11.88
CA TYR A 27 22.40 19.04 11.30
C TYR A 27 22.48 17.51 11.17
N PRO A 28 23.61 16.87 10.83
CA PRO A 28 23.64 15.41 10.64
C PRO A 28 23.18 14.59 11.86
N GLU A 29 23.53 15.03 13.08
CA GLU A 29 23.34 14.27 14.32
C GLU A 29 22.33 14.87 15.30
N SER A 30 21.86 16.10 15.10
CA SER A 30 21.01 16.77 16.10
C SER A 30 19.53 16.73 15.75
N CYS A 31 18.64 16.66 16.75
CA CYS A 31 17.21 16.86 16.55
C CYS A 31 16.84 18.35 16.41
N HIS A 32 15.56 18.67 16.17
CA HIS A 32 15.14 20.07 16.07
C HIS A 32 15.37 20.84 17.38
N ASP A 33 15.04 20.21 18.50
CA ASP A 33 15.07 20.84 19.83
C ASP A 33 16.50 21.21 20.23
N GLU A 34 17.49 20.40 19.82
CA GLU A 34 18.92 20.68 20.02
C GLU A 34 19.44 21.76 19.06
N LEU A 35 18.91 21.83 17.84
CA LEU A 35 19.38 22.75 16.80
C LEU A 35 18.75 24.15 16.91
N SER A 36 17.51 24.25 17.39
CA SER A 36 16.76 25.50 17.48
C SER A 36 17.43 26.60 18.32
N PRO A 37 18.10 26.30 19.46
CA PRO A 37 18.85 27.31 20.23
C PRO A 37 20.00 27.95 19.45
N HIS A 38 20.60 27.22 18.50
CA HIS A 38 21.69 27.72 17.65
C HIS A 38 21.20 28.51 16.43
N LEU A 39 19.91 28.40 16.09
CA LEU A 39 19.29 29.05 14.92
C LEU A 39 18.03 29.82 15.34
N PRO A 40 18.15 30.85 16.20
CA PRO A 40 17.01 31.56 16.74
C PRO A 40 16.18 32.22 15.64
N GLY A 41 14.85 32.08 15.72
CA GLY A 41 13.92 32.66 14.74
C GLY A 41 13.78 31.86 13.43
N ARG A 42 14.45 30.71 13.30
CA ARG A 42 14.26 29.78 12.18
C ARG A 42 13.25 28.70 12.54
N SER A 43 12.22 28.54 11.72
CA SER A 43 11.29 27.42 11.87
C SER A 43 11.96 26.10 11.46
N TYR A 44 11.50 24.99 12.02
CA TYR A 44 11.95 23.65 11.62
C TYR A 44 11.91 23.45 10.10
N ALA A 45 10.79 23.81 9.46
CA ALA A 45 10.63 23.71 8.01
C ALA A 45 11.65 24.55 7.23
N SER A 46 12.02 25.73 7.74
CA SER A 46 13.06 26.56 7.14
C SER A 46 14.44 25.91 7.27
N ILE A 47 14.73 25.30 8.43
CA ILE A 47 15.99 24.64 8.74
C ILE A 47 16.18 23.41 7.84
N THR A 48 15.17 22.53 7.76
CA THR A 48 15.23 21.31 6.94
C THR A 48 15.35 21.65 5.45
N HIS A 49 14.61 22.66 4.98
CA HIS A 49 14.73 23.13 3.61
C HIS A 49 16.12 23.71 3.33
N ARG A 50 16.71 24.48 4.26
CA ARG A 50 18.05 25.01 4.08
C ARG A 50 19.11 23.91 4.05
N ALA A 51 19.03 22.94 4.96
CA ALA A 51 19.94 21.78 4.97
C ALA A 51 19.89 21.01 3.64
N TYR A 52 18.69 20.81 3.09
CA TYR A 52 18.52 20.24 1.74
C TYR A 52 19.23 21.05 0.66
N LEU A 53 19.09 22.38 0.65
CA LEU A 53 19.78 23.26 -0.32
C LEU A 53 21.31 23.24 -0.16
N LEU A 54 21.81 22.99 1.05
CA LEU A 54 23.24 22.83 1.34
C LEU A 54 23.75 21.41 1.06
N GLY A 55 22.87 20.46 0.72
CA GLY A 55 23.21 19.05 0.53
C GLY A 55 23.52 18.29 1.81
N VAL A 56 23.22 18.88 2.98
CA VAL A 56 23.48 18.28 4.28
C VAL A 56 22.32 17.38 4.65
N LYS A 57 22.61 16.11 4.89
CA LYS A 57 21.62 15.10 5.30
C LYS A 57 21.86 14.70 6.75
N LYS A 58 20.82 14.15 7.37
CA LYS A 58 20.98 13.38 8.60
C LYS A 58 21.93 12.21 8.37
N SER A 59 22.71 11.85 9.38
CA SER A 59 23.55 10.66 9.31
C SER A 59 22.71 9.40 9.28
N SER A 60 23.29 8.31 8.77
CA SER A 60 22.63 7.01 8.77
C SER A 60 22.38 6.49 10.18
N GLU A 61 23.27 6.82 11.12
CA GLU A 61 23.17 6.44 12.53
C GLU A 61 22.03 7.17 13.21
N TYR A 62 22.01 8.51 13.14
CA TYR A 62 20.90 9.32 13.64
C TYR A 62 19.54 8.86 13.09
N MET A 63 19.45 8.60 11.78
CA MET A 63 18.20 8.16 11.18
C MET A 63 17.74 6.78 11.67
N ARG A 64 18.68 5.89 11.97
CA ARG A 64 18.38 4.57 12.54
C ARG A 64 17.86 4.70 13.96
N ASP A 65 18.54 5.48 14.79
CA ASP A 65 18.22 5.64 16.19
C ASP A 65 16.90 6.40 16.38
N LEU A 66 16.70 7.47 15.59
CA LEU A 66 15.43 8.17 15.52
C LEU A 66 14.29 7.23 15.07
N GLY A 67 14.55 6.36 14.10
CA GLY A 67 13.59 5.36 13.65
C GLY A 67 13.20 4.38 14.76
N ALA A 68 14.19 3.84 15.48
CA ALA A 68 13.98 2.94 16.60
C ALA A 68 13.21 3.62 17.75
N ALA A 69 13.59 4.85 18.11
CA ALA A 69 12.93 5.63 19.15
C ALA A 69 11.46 5.94 18.79
N ASN A 70 11.17 6.31 17.53
CA ASN A 70 9.81 6.55 17.07
C ASN A 70 8.95 5.28 17.10
N MET A 71 9.53 4.13 16.73
CA MET A 71 8.84 2.83 16.81
C MET A 71 8.51 2.47 18.25
N GLN A 72 9.48 2.64 19.17
CA GLN A 72 9.29 2.40 20.60
C GLN A 72 8.22 3.32 21.20
N ALA A 73 8.34 4.63 21.00
CA ALA A 73 7.35 5.61 21.47
C ALA A 73 5.96 5.35 20.88
N GLY A 74 5.89 4.93 19.61
CA GLY A 74 4.65 4.51 18.96
C GLY A 74 4.03 3.28 19.60
N ALA A 75 4.83 2.29 19.98
CA ALA A 75 4.38 1.08 20.66
C ALA A 75 3.93 1.35 22.10
N GLU A 76 4.60 2.23 22.83
CA GLU A 76 4.19 2.65 24.18
C GLU A 76 2.89 3.44 24.18
N ARG A 77 2.78 4.43 23.28
CA ARG A 77 1.61 5.32 23.22
C ARG A 77 0.33 4.60 22.81
N LEU A 78 0.41 3.68 21.85
CA LEU A 78 -0.75 3.01 21.27
C LEU A 78 -0.94 1.57 21.76
N GLY A 79 0.02 1.06 22.53
CA GLY A 79 0.08 -0.34 22.91
C GLY A 79 0.51 -1.25 21.76
N ARG A 80 1.07 -2.41 22.12
CA ARG A 80 1.43 -3.48 21.16
C ARG A 80 0.21 -3.97 20.37
N GLU A 81 -0.98 -3.95 20.97
CA GLU A 81 -2.26 -4.37 20.35
C GLU A 81 -2.67 -3.52 19.15
N PHE A 82 -2.24 -2.25 19.10
CA PHE A 82 -2.50 -1.40 17.95
C PHE A 82 -1.80 -1.95 16.70
N TRP A 83 -0.55 -2.39 16.88
CA TRP A 83 0.30 -2.94 15.82
C TRP A 83 0.04 -4.43 15.56
N GLU A 84 -0.16 -5.21 16.61
CA GLU A 84 -0.39 -6.65 16.55
C GLU A 84 -1.87 -6.97 16.74
N LYS A 85 -2.60 -7.10 15.63
CA LYS A 85 -3.98 -7.61 15.68
C LYS A 85 -4.00 -9.07 16.18
N PRO A 86 -4.95 -9.48 17.03
CA PRO A 86 -5.06 -10.88 17.46
C PRO A 86 -5.41 -11.80 16.29
N LEU A 87 -5.08 -13.09 16.40
CA LEU A 87 -5.53 -14.12 15.46
C LEU A 87 -7.06 -14.10 15.37
N GLY A 88 -7.60 -14.33 14.16
CA GLY A 88 -9.02 -14.22 13.88
C GLY A 88 -9.53 -12.80 13.60
N SER A 89 -8.71 -11.77 13.80
CA SER A 89 -9.09 -10.39 13.44
C SER A 89 -9.52 -10.29 11.98
N LEU A 90 -10.56 -9.50 11.71
CA LEU A 90 -11.04 -9.22 10.37
C LEU A 90 -10.45 -7.91 9.84
N ARG A 91 -9.97 -7.94 8.60
CA ARG A 91 -9.52 -6.76 7.85
C ARG A 91 -10.42 -6.56 6.64
N HIS A 92 -11.15 -5.45 6.62
CA HIS A 92 -12.02 -5.09 5.51
C HIS A 92 -11.23 -4.31 4.47
N GLU A 93 -11.05 -4.89 3.29
CA GLU A 93 -10.49 -4.21 2.12
C GLU A 93 -11.61 -3.74 1.19
N GLN A 94 -11.26 -2.98 0.15
CA GLN A 94 -12.22 -2.54 -0.86
C GLN A 94 -12.93 -3.72 -1.52
N THR A 95 -12.18 -4.79 -1.80
CA THR A 95 -12.65 -5.91 -2.63
C THR A 95 -13.08 -7.14 -1.83
N ARG A 96 -12.53 -7.38 -0.64
CA ARG A 96 -12.76 -8.61 0.14
C ARG A 96 -12.51 -8.38 1.63
N VAL A 97 -12.87 -9.37 2.45
CA VAL A 97 -12.51 -9.43 3.86
C VAL A 97 -11.39 -10.45 4.03
N LEU A 98 -10.40 -10.12 4.86
CA LEU A 98 -9.33 -11.03 5.26
C LEU A 98 -9.45 -11.40 6.73
N ILE A 99 -8.95 -12.59 7.09
CA ILE A 99 -8.83 -13.08 8.46
C ILE A 99 -7.35 -13.30 8.79
N LYS A 100 -6.93 -12.90 9.98
CA LYS A 100 -5.56 -13.10 10.46
C LYS A 100 -5.36 -14.53 10.96
N LEU A 101 -4.39 -15.26 10.40
CA LEU A 101 -4.12 -16.66 10.74
C LEU A 101 -2.76 -16.90 11.41
N GLY A 102 -1.85 -15.93 11.40
CA GLY A 102 -0.52 -16.13 11.98
C GLY A 102 0.33 -14.86 12.16
N HIS A 103 1.54 -15.06 12.66
CA HIS A 103 2.55 -14.03 12.88
C HIS A 103 3.83 -14.30 12.06
N PRO A 104 4.54 -13.27 11.60
CA PRO A 104 4.10 -11.87 11.51
C PRO A 104 3.15 -11.67 10.31
N ASP A 105 2.04 -10.97 10.54
CA ASP A 105 1.07 -10.49 9.54
C ASP A 105 0.60 -11.50 8.47
N VAL A 106 0.32 -12.74 8.87
CA VAL A 106 -0.23 -13.76 7.96
C VAL A 106 -1.75 -13.59 7.84
N TRP A 107 -2.19 -13.06 6.71
CA TRP A 107 -3.61 -12.85 6.38
C TRP A 107 -4.07 -13.74 5.24
N LYS A 108 -5.28 -14.28 5.36
CA LYS A 108 -5.92 -15.07 4.30
C LYS A 108 -7.29 -14.50 3.97
N GLY A 109 -7.74 -14.66 2.72
CA GLY A 109 -9.09 -14.28 2.31
C GLY A 109 -10.13 -15.03 3.13
N LEU A 110 -11.06 -14.31 3.76
CA LEU A 110 -12.10 -14.90 4.62
C LEU A 110 -12.96 -15.89 3.82
N HIS A 111 -13.31 -15.57 2.57
CA HIS A 111 -14.02 -16.46 1.65
C HIS A 111 -13.24 -17.75 1.36
N ILE A 112 -11.91 -17.67 1.17
CA ILE A 112 -11.07 -18.86 0.95
C ILE A 112 -11.05 -19.71 2.21
N HIS A 113 -10.80 -19.07 3.37
CA HIS A 113 -10.73 -19.78 4.64
C HIS A 113 -12.06 -20.47 4.99
N ALA A 114 -13.19 -19.78 4.81
CA ALA A 114 -14.53 -20.36 5.02
C ALA A 114 -14.79 -21.56 4.11
N TRP A 115 -14.40 -21.47 2.82
CA TRP A 115 -14.55 -22.59 1.89
C TRP A 115 -13.67 -23.78 2.28
N GLU A 116 -12.42 -23.54 2.68
CA GLU A 116 -11.47 -24.59 3.04
C GLU A 116 -11.85 -25.35 4.32
N LEU A 117 -12.46 -24.68 5.30
CA LEU A 117 -12.94 -25.33 6.51
C LEU A 117 -13.97 -26.44 6.24
N VAL A 118 -14.68 -26.36 5.11
CA VAL A 118 -15.72 -27.33 4.73
C VAL A 118 -15.25 -28.28 3.62
N ASN A 119 -14.51 -27.78 2.64
CA ASN A 119 -14.16 -28.54 1.43
C ASN A 119 -12.71 -29.02 1.40
N GLY A 120 -11.87 -28.58 2.34
CA GLY A 120 -10.44 -28.84 2.33
C GLY A 120 -9.63 -27.81 1.52
N PRO A 121 -8.32 -28.04 1.30
CA PRO A 121 -7.46 -27.06 0.64
C PRO A 121 -7.89 -26.78 -0.80
N VAL A 122 -7.78 -25.52 -1.22
CA VAL A 122 -8.04 -25.13 -2.62
C VAL A 122 -6.96 -25.79 -3.51
N PRO A 123 -7.36 -26.59 -4.51
CA PRO A 123 -6.41 -27.21 -5.44
C PRO A 123 -5.64 -26.16 -6.25
N ASP A 124 -4.45 -26.51 -6.71
CA ASP A 124 -3.66 -25.61 -7.55
C ASP A 124 -4.40 -25.26 -8.86
N GLY A 125 -4.22 -24.03 -9.32
CA GLY A 125 -4.94 -23.48 -10.48
C GLY A 125 -6.43 -23.16 -10.26
N HIS A 126 -6.96 -23.41 -9.06
CA HIS A 126 -8.35 -23.08 -8.70
C HIS A 126 -8.43 -21.86 -7.81
N ILE A 127 -9.57 -21.20 -7.85
CA ILE A 127 -9.90 -20.05 -7.00
C ILE A 127 -11.28 -20.21 -6.39
N VAL A 128 -11.46 -19.65 -5.20
CA VAL A 128 -12.77 -19.52 -4.56
C VAL A 128 -13.39 -18.19 -4.99
N ALA A 129 -14.48 -18.27 -5.75
CA ALA A 129 -15.19 -17.12 -6.28
C ALA A 129 -16.60 -17.00 -5.66
N ALA A 130 -17.07 -15.76 -5.50
CA ALA A 130 -18.44 -15.46 -5.11
C ALA A 130 -19.35 -15.49 -6.36
N LYS A 131 -20.45 -16.25 -6.33
CA LYS A 131 -21.39 -16.41 -7.44
C LYS A 131 -22.10 -15.10 -7.78
N ASP A 132 -22.42 -14.30 -6.76
CA ASP A 132 -23.02 -12.97 -6.88
C ASP A 132 -22.04 -11.85 -7.28
N GLY A 133 -20.74 -12.17 -7.44
CA GLY A 133 -19.69 -11.19 -7.70
C GLY A 133 -19.28 -10.34 -6.48
N ASN A 134 -20.00 -10.46 -5.36
CA ASN A 134 -19.70 -9.76 -4.12
C ASN A 134 -18.81 -10.62 -3.22
N ARG A 135 -17.51 -10.41 -3.33
CA ARG A 135 -16.47 -11.09 -2.52
C ARG A 135 -16.52 -10.81 -1.01
N LYS A 136 -17.41 -9.94 -0.54
CA LYS A 136 -17.68 -9.74 0.90
C LYS A 136 -18.80 -10.66 1.41
N ASN A 137 -19.61 -11.23 0.52
CA ASN A 137 -20.63 -12.22 0.87
C ASN A 137 -19.96 -13.60 1.00
N VAL A 138 -19.65 -13.98 2.24
CA VAL A 138 -18.94 -15.22 2.59
C VAL A 138 -19.91 -16.38 2.88
N CYS A 139 -21.19 -16.26 2.53
CA CYS A 139 -22.11 -17.40 2.64
C CYS A 139 -21.57 -18.58 1.81
N LEU A 140 -21.46 -19.76 2.41
CA LEU A 140 -20.89 -20.95 1.75
C LEU A 140 -21.62 -21.28 0.44
N ASP A 141 -22.95 -21.11 0.41
CA ASP A 141 -23.77 -21.33 -0.79
C ASP A 141 -23.46 -20.35 -1.92
N ASN A 142 -22.98 -19.14 -1.58
CA ASN A 142 -22.55 -18.13 -2.52
C ASN A 142 -21.11 -18.35 -3.00
N LEU A 143 -20.33 -19.22 -2.35
CA LEU A 143 -18.98 -19.54 -2.77
C LEU A 143 -18.98 -20.71 -3.76
N CYS A 144 -18.04 -20.68 -4.71
CA CYS A 144 -17.79 -21.79 -5.60
C CYS A 144 -16.31 -21.90 -5.92
N LEU A 145 -15.86 -23.12 -6.15
CA LEU A 145 -14.54 -23.40 -6.71
C LEU A 145 -14.64 -23.27 -8.23
N ARG A 146 -13.72 -22.52 -8.85
CA ARG A 146 -13.59 -22.40 -10.31
C ARG A 146 -12.14 -22.43 -10.72
N THR A 147 -11.86 -22.84 -11.94
CA THR A 147 -10.55 -22.56 -12.53
C THR A 147 -10.39 -21.06 -12.81
N VAL A 148 -9.15 -20.57 -12.89
CA VAL A 148 -8.89 -19.16 -13.23
C VAL A 148 -9.51 -18.79 -14.58
N SER A 149 -9.43 -19.69 -15.58
CA SER A 149 -10.00 -19.50 -16.91
C SER A 149 -11.52 -19.36 -16.90
N GLU A 150 -12.22 -20.27 -16.21
CA GLU A 150 -13.69 -20.22 -16.07
C GLU A 150 -14.14 -18.93 -15.40
N HIS A 151 -13.44 -18.51 -14.34
CA HIS A 151 -13.81 -17.30 -13.62
C HIS A 151 -13.65 -16.04 -14.49
N VAL A 152 -12.57 -15.96 -15.28
CA VAL A 152 -12.36 -14.85 -16.22
C VAL A 152 -13.48 -14.78 -17.25
N VAL A 153 -13.85 -15.91 -17.84
CA VAL A 153 -14.97 -15.99 -18.79
C VAL A 153 -16.28 -15.52 -18.15
N LYS A 154 -16.60 -16.00 -16.94
CA LYS A 154 -17.86 -15.66 -16.26
C LYS A 154 -17.93 -14.22 -15.75
N THR A 155 -16.79 -13.58 -15.47
CA THR A 155 -16.75 -12.24 -14.84
C THR A 155 -16.43 -11.13 -15.83
N CYS A 156 -15.82 -11.44 -16.97
CA CYS A 156 -15.45 -10.42 -17.95
C CYS A 156 -16.71 -9.81 -18.58
N PRO A 157 -16.87 -8.47 -18.57
CA PRO A 157 -18.03 -7.82 -19.16
C PRO A 157 -18.30 -8.19 -20.64
N ASN A 158 -17.24 -8.52 -21.38
CA ASN A 158 -17.33 -8.90 -22.78
C ASN A 158 -17.83 -10.35 -23.00
N TYR A 159 -17.72 -11.22 -22.00
CA TYR A 159 -18.05 -12.65 -22.11
C TYR A 159 -19.23 -13.06 -21.22
N GLN A 160 -19.49 -12.34 -20.12
CA GLN A 160 -20.46 -12.72 -19.08
C GLN A 160 -21.90 -12.89 -19.58
N HIS A 161 -22.27 -12.22 -20.67
CA HIS A 161 -23.61 -12.27 -21.26
C HIS A 161 -23.72 -13.20 -22.47
N LEU A 162 -22.61 -13.79 -22.89
CA LEU A 162 -22.56 -14.62 -24.09
C LEU A 162 -22.80 -16.09 -23.73
N PRO A 163 -23.53 -16.84 -24.59
CA PRO A 163 -23.54 -18.30 -24.55
C PRO A 163 -22.12 -18.87 -24.62
N GLU A 164 -21.91 -20.04 -24.01
CA GLU A 164 -20.61 -20.70 -23.91
C GLU A 164 -20.02 -20.98 -25.30
N GLU A 165 -20.88 -21.38 -26.24
CA GLU A 165 -20.51 -21.67 -27.62
C GLU A 165 -19.96 -20.43 -28.35
N LEU A 166 -20.46 -19.23 -28.04
CA LEU A 166 -19.94 -17.99 -28.60
C LEU A 166 -18.60 -17.60 -27.98
N VAL A 167 -18.41 -17.87 -26.70
CA VAL A 167 -17.13 -17.63 -26.01
C VAL A 167 -16.03 -18.50 -26.62
N ASP A 168 -16.32 -19.77 -26.91
CA ASP A 168 -15.39 -20.69 -27.57
C ASP A 168 -14.97 -20.19 -28.96
N VAL A 169 -15.93 -19.72 -29.75
CA VAL A 169 -15.65 -19.14 -31.08
C VAL A 169 -14.77 -17.89 -30.96
N LEU A 170 -15.00 -17.03 -29.97
CA LEU A 170 -14.17 -15.83 -29.74
C LEU A 170 -12.75 -16.19 -29.30
N HIS A 171 -12.58 -17.19 -28.43
CA HIS A 171 -11.26 -17.70 -28.07
C HIS A 171 -10.53 -18.28 -29.27
N LEU A 172 -11.22 -19.10 -30.08
CA LEU A 172 -10.67 -19.68 -31.31
C LEU A 172 -10.23 -18.59 -32.29
N GLN A 173 -11.08 -17.58 -32.52
CA GLN A 173 -10.76 -16.44 -33.38
C GLN A 173 -9.50 -15.71 -32.90
N ASN A 174 -9.35 -15.51 -31.58
CA ASN A 174 -8.17 -14.87 -31.00
C ASN A 174 -6.90 -15.71 -31.14
N GLU A 175 -6.98 -17.03 -30.99
CA GLU A 175 -5.82 -17.93 -31.20
C GLU A 175 -5.41 -17.99 -32.68
N ILE A 176 -6.36 -18.00 -33.61
CA ILE A 176 -6.07 -17.90 -35.05
C ILE A 176 -5.35 -16.57 -35.35
N ARG A 177 -5.84 -15.44 -34.82
CA ARG A 177 -5.20 -14.12 -34.98
C ARG A 177 -3.77 -14.09 -34.43
N LYS A 178 -3.53 -14.63 -33.23
CA LYS A 178 -2.19 -14.72 -32.63
C LYS A 178 -1.27 -15.57 -33.50
N THR A 179 -1.76 -16.72 -33.98
CA THR A 179 -0.99 -17.64 -34.82
C THR A 179 -0.61 -17.00 -36.16
N ILE A 180 -1.53 -16.31 -36.82
CA ILE A 180 -1.24 -15.55 -38.05
C ILE A 180 -0.17 -14.48 -37.79
N LYS A 181 -0.27 -13.73 -36.68
CA LYS A 181 0.71 -12.71 -36.32
C LYS A 181 2.11 -13.30 -36.08
N ARG A 182 2.21 -14.44 -35.38
CA ARG A 182 3.49 -15.15 -35.16
C ARG A 182 4.12 -15.59 -36.47
N LYS A 183 3.35 -16.19 -37.38
CA LYS A 183 3.86 -16.64 -38.69
C LYS A 183 4.37 -15.46 -39.54
N ARG A 184 3.59 -14.38 -39.65
CA ARG A 184 4.01 -13.16 -40.37
C ARG A 184 5.22 -12.46 -39.76
N GLY A 185 5.41 -12.57 -38.45
CA GLY A 185 6.55 -12.00 -37.74
C GLY A 185 7.85 -12.79 -37.91
N ASN A 186 7.75 -14.11 -38.11
CA ASN A 186 8.90 -15.00 -38.35
C ASN A 186 9.32 -15.09 -39.82
N GLU A 187 8.54 -14.49 -40.73
CA GLU A 187 8.87 -14.35 -42.16
C GLU A 187 9.70 -13.09 -42.47
N LYS A 188 10.13 -12.35 -41.44
CA LYS A 188 11.09 -11.25 -41.50
C LYS A 188 12.39 -11.65 -40.81
#